data_AF-A0A9D7LRA9-F1
#
_entry.id   AF-A0A9D7LRA9-F1
#
_cell.length_a   1.000
_cell.length_b   1.000
_cell.length_c   1.000
_cell.angle_alpha   90.00
_cell.angle_beta   90.00
_cell.angle_gamma   90.00
#
_symmetry.space_group_name_H-M   'P 1'
#
loop_
_entity.id
_entity.type
_entity.pdbx_description
1 polymer ?
#
loop_
_entity_poly.entity_id
_entity_poly.type
_entity_poly.pdbx_seq_one_letter_code
_entity_poly.pdbx_strand_id
1 'polypeptide(L)' 'MIGEALAAFDDQVIVISVPEDGNHILFAFKERHFEPRWRWVHNFAKELRSRHGLDFPAFAHQLERSTRLGLARREGRRRR' A
#
# COMPACT_ATOMS: atom_id res chain seq x y z
N MET A 1 -13.48 -9.41 4.20
CA MET A 1 -13.11 -8.27 3.30
C MET A 1 -11.69 -7.68 3.47
N ILE A 2 -11.17 -7.28 4.65
CA ILE A 2 -9.71 -6.99 4.80
C ILE A 2 -9.01 -8.09 5.61
N GLY A 3 -9.63 -8.57 6.69
CA GLY A 3 -9.11 -9.68 7.50
C GLY A 3 -8.91 -10.97 6.71
N GLU A 4 -9.82 -11.30 5.78
CA GLU A 4 -9.69 -12.46 4.88
C GLU A 4 -8.50 -12.30 3.92
N ALA A 5 -8.27 -11.11 3.37
CA ALA A 5 -7.14 -10.86 2.49
C ALA A 5 -5.81 -10.95 3.27
N LEU A 6 -5.75 -10.40 4.48
CA LEU A 6 -4.59 -10.58 5.36
C LEU A 6 -4.30 -12.06 5.62
N ALA A 7 -5.34 -12.85 5.92
CA ALA A 7 -5.18 -14.29 6.16
C ALA A 7 -4.76 -15.05 4.88
N ALA A 8 -5.34 -14.71 3.72
CA ALA A 8 -5.04 -15.38 2.45
C ALA A 8 -3.63 -15.10 1.93
N PHE A 9 -3.04 -13.96 2.32
CA PHE A 9 -1.74 -13.50 1.86
C PHE A 9 -0.70 -13.41 2.98
N ASP A 10 -0.82 -14.21 4.06
CA ASP A 10 0.16 -14.27 5.14
C ASP A 10 0.60 -12.88 5.68
N ASP A 11 -0.37 -11.98 5.91
CA ASP A 11 -0.19 -10.57 6.29
C ASP A 11 0.60 -9.69 5.29
N GLN A 12 0.93 -10.18 4.10
CA GLN A 12 1.69 -9.46 3.08
C GLN A 12 0.79 -8.60 2.20
N VAL A 13 0.13 -7.66 2.85
CA VAL A 13 -0.76 -6.70 2.19
C VAL A 13 -0.37 -5.29 2.59
N ILE A 14 -0.21 -4.40 1.62
CA ILE A 14 -0.18 -2.96 1.86
C ILE A 14 -1.59 -2.42 1.63
N VAL A 15 -2.13 -1.71 2.62
CA VAL A 15 -3.47 -1.11 2.55
C VAL A 15 -3.34 0.41 2.42
N ILE A 16 -4.07 0.98 1.47
CA ILE A 16 -4.25 2.41 1.31
C ILE A 16 -5.74 2.74 1.47
N SER A 17 -6.05 3.69 2.36
CA SER A 17 -7.39 4.26 2.45
C SER A 17 -7.56 5.38 1.42
N VAL A 18 -8.65 5.32 0.67
CA VAL A 18 -9.10 6.40 -0.22
C VAL A 18 -9.97 7.34 0.62
N PRO A 19 -9.52 8.59 0.88
CA PRO A 19 -10.17 9.46 1.86
C PRO A 19 -11.61 9.83 1.52
N GLU A 20 -11.94 9.97 0.24
CA GLU A 20 -13.21 10.54 -0.22
C GLU A 20 -14.39 9.56 -0.01
N ASP A 21 -14.16 8.26 -0.21
CA ASP A 21 -15.25 7.27 -0.24
C ASP A 21 -15.20 6.26 0.92
N GLY A 22 -14.15 6.28 1.74
CA GLY A 22 -13.89 5.23 2.74
C GLY A 22 -13.48 3.88 2.12
N ASN A 23 -13.21 3.86 0.81
CA ASN A 23 -12.72 2.71 0.08
C ASN A 23 -11.26 2.38 0.43
N HIS A 24 -10.88 1.12 0.22
CA HIS A 24 -9.52 0.65 0.51
C HIS A 24 -8.93 -0.03 -0.74
N ILE A 25 -7.70 0.32 -1.07
CA ILE A 25 -6.91 -0.37 -2.09
C ILE A 25 -5.93 -1.30 -1.37
N LEU A 26 -5.90 -2.56 -1.80
CA LEU A 26 -5.03 -3.59 -1.25
C LEU A 26 -4.01 -4.00 -2.30
N PHE A 27 -2.73 -3.90 -1.96
CA PHE A 27 -1.64 -4.52 -2.71
C PHE A 27 -1.22 -5.79 -1.98
N ALA A 28 -1.59 -6.95 -2.51
CA ALA A 28 -1.30 -8.25 -1.93
C ALA A 28 -0.12 -8.91 -2.64
N PHE A 29 0.84 -9.42 -1.88
CA PHE A 29 2.06 -10.04 -2.39
C PHE A 29 2.04 -11.53 -2.11
N LYS A 30 2.42 -12.34 -3.10
CA LYS A 30 2.57 -13.79 -2.96
C LYS A 30 3.90 -14.17 -2.29
N GLU A 31 4.94 -13.36 -2.51
CA GLU A 31 6.29 -13.64 -2.04
C GLU A 31 6.44 -13.31 -0.55
N ARG A 32 6.94 -14.30 0.22
CA ARG A 32 7.02 -14.15 1.66
C ARG A 32 8.10 -13.14 2.05
N HIS A 33 7.74 -12.24 2.97
CA HIS A 33 8.63 -11.14 3.41
C HIS A 33 9.04 -10.19 2.27
N PHE A 34 8.15 -9.95 1.31
CA PHE A 34 8.41 -8.94 0.29
C PHE A 34 8.72 -7.57 0.94
N GLU A 35 9.94 -7.09 0.75
CA GLU A 35 10.37 -5.77 1.17
C GLU A 35 10.44 -4.83 -0.04
N PRO A 36 9.55 -3.83 -0.14
CA PRO A 36 9.60 -2.87 -1.23
C PRO A 36 10.92 -2.10 -1.17
N ARG A 37 11.64 -2.05 -2.29
CA ARG A 37 12.83 -1.21 -2.44
C ARG A 37 12.40 0.24 -2.62
N TRP A 38 12.05 0.92 -1.52
CA TRP A 38 11.45 2.27 -1.54
C TRP A 38 12.23 3.29 -2.35
N ARG A 39 13.57 3.26 -2.30
CA ARG A 39 14.40 4.15 -3.12
C ARG A 39 14.12 3.99 -4.62
N TRP A 40 13.90 2.76 -5.07
CA TRP A 40 13.59 2.47 -6.47
C TRP A 40 12.16 2.88 -6.82
N VAL A 41 11.20 2.59 -5.94
CA VAL A 41 9.79 3.01 -6.08
C VAL A 41 9.68 4.53 -6.22
N HIS A 42 10.39 5.29 -5.38
CA HIS A 42 10.41 6.76 -5.43
C HIS A 42 11.02 7.30 -6.73
N ASN A 43 12.09 6.68 -7.22
CA ASN A 43 12.68 7.07 -8.50
C ASN A 43 11.71 6.81 -9.66
N PHE A 44 11.05 5.66 -9.66
CA PHE A 44 10.05 5.32 -10.68
C PHE A 44 8.83 6.25 -10.62
N ALA A 45 8.39 6.65 -9.42
CA ALA A 45 7.31 7.60 -9.25
C ALA A 45 7.60 8.98 -9.87
N LYS A 46 8.85 9.46 -9.81
CA LYS A 46 9.28 10.69 -10.48
C LYS A 46 9.19 10.57 -12.00
N GLU A 47 9.58 9.42 -12.54
CA GLU A 47 9.48 9.13 -13.98
C GLU A 47 8.01 9.08 -14.43
N LEU A 48 7.13 8.42 -13.67
CA LEU A 48 5.70 8.37 -13.96
C LEU A 48 5.05 9.76 -13.91
N ARG A 49 5.43 10.61 -12.94
CA ARG A 49 4.98 12.00 -12.90
C ARG A 49 5.37 12.74 -14.18
N SER A 50 6.59 12.57 -14.67
CA SER A 50 7.04 13.20 -15.91
C SER A 50 6.24 12.75 -17.14
N ARG A 51 5.76 11.50 -17.15
CA ARG A 51 5.04 10.92 -18.29
C ARG A 51 3.54 11.22 -18.31
N HIS A 52 2.93 11.29 -17.12
CA HIS A 52 1.47 11.30 -16.99
C HIS A 52 0.92 12.53 -16.28
N GLY A 53 1.78 13.39 -15.70
CA GLY A 53 1.37 14.62 -15.02
C GLY A 53 0.69 14.42 -13.66
N LEU A 54 0.56 13.18 -13.18
CA LEU A 54 -0.03 12.87 -11.87
C LEU A 54 1.01 12.87 -10.75
N ASP A 55 0.57 13.12 -9.51
CA ASP A 55 1.43 13.16 -8.32
C ASP A 55 1.75 11.76 -7.76
N PHE A 56 2.40 10.94 -8.58
CA PHE A 56 2.92 9.64 -8.17
C PHE A 56 3.91 9.72 -7.00
N PRO A 57 4.77 10.76 -6.85
CA PRO A 57 5.63 10.91 -5.67
C PRO A 57 4.84 10.97 -4.36
N ALA A 58 3.78 11.76 -4.28
CA ALA A 58 2.92 11.80 -3.09
C ALA A 58 2.30 10.43 -2.79
N PHE A 59 1.84 9.73 -3.82
CA PHE A 59 1.29 8.38 -3.69
C PHE A 59 2.34 7.37 -3.18
N ALA A 60 3.57 7.41 -3.69
CA ALA A 60 4.65 6.54 -3.23
C ALA A 60 5.01 6.79 -1.75
N HIS A 61 5.00 8.04 -1.31
CA HIS A 61 5.17 8.38 0.11
C HIS A 61 4.03 7.84 0.98
N GLN A 62 2.80 7.92 0.51
CA GLN A 62 1.65 7.35 1.20
C GLN A 62 1.78 5.83 1.32
N LEU A 63 2.13 5.14 0.23
CA LEU A 63 2.34 3.69 0.21
C LEU A 63 3.45 3.24 1.18
N GLU A 64 4.57 3.97 1.23
CA GLU A 64 5.67 3.71 2.18
C GLU A 64 5.23 3.88 3.64
N ARG A 65 4.51 4.96 3.94
CA ARG A 65 3.97 5.22 5.28
C ARG A 65 2.98 4.15 5.70
N SER A 66 2.07 3.73 4.82
CA SER A 66 1.10 2.66 5.08
C SER A 66 1.77 1.35 5.46
N THR A 67 2.86 1.01 4.76
CA THR A 67 3.65 -0.19 5.03
C THR A 67 4.32 -0.11 6.40
N ARG A 68 4.99 1.02 6.70
CA ARG A 68 5.71 1.21 7.99
C ARG A 68 4.78 1.25 9.20
N LEU A 69 3.60 1.83 9.07
CA LEU A 69 2.64 1.97 10.17
C LEU A 69 1.84 0.69 10.44
N GLY A 70 2.03 -0.36 9.63
CA GLY A 70 1.27 -1.60 9.73
C GLY A 70 -0.24 -1.36 9.59
N LEU A 71 -0.65 -0.42 8.72
CA LEU A 71 -2.06 -0.05 8.57
C LEU A 71 -2.94 -1.25 8.22
N ALA A 72 -2.41 -2.19 7.44
CA ALA A 72 -3.08 -3.44 7.11
C ALA A 72 -3.54 -4.19 8.38
N ARG A 73 -2.66 -4.35 9.38
CA ARG A 73 -3.00 -4.97 10.67
C ARG A 73 -3.98 -4.14 11.50
N ARG A 74 -3.93 -2.81 11.42
CA ARG A 74 -4.86 -1.93 12.14
C ARG A 74 -6.27 -2.01 11.56
N GLU A 75 -6.41 -1.92 10.24
CA GLU A 75 -7.69 -2.03 9.55
C GLU A 75 -8.30 -3.43 9.68
N GLY A 76 -7.47 -4.48 9.66
CA GLY A 76 -7.92 -5.85 9.91
C GLY A 76 -8.47 -6.08 11.33
N ARG A 77 -8.01 -5.32 12.33
CA ARG A 77 -8.49 -5.36 13.72
C ARG A 77 -9.73 -4.50 13.96
N ARG A 78 -9.87 -3.40 13.23
CA ARG A 78 -10.94 -2.40 13.43
C ARG A 78 -12.31 -2.85 12.90
N ARG A 79 -12.35 -3.89 12.05
CA ARG A 79 -13.56 -4.43 11.43
C ARG A 79 -13.83 -5.90 11.78
N ARG A 80 -13.35 -6.38 12.93
CA ARG A 80 -13.76 -7.68 13.49
C ARG A 80 -15.05 -7.54 14.29
#